data_AF-A0A956BQH7-F1
#
_entry.id   AF-A0A956BQH7-F1
#
_cell.length_a   1.000
_cell.length_b   1.000
_cell.length_c   1.000
_cell.angle_alpha   90.00
_cell.angle_beta   90.00
_cell.angle_gamma   90.00
#
_symmetry.space_group_name_H-M   'P 1'
#
loop_
_entity.id
_entity.type
_entity.pdbx_description
1 polymer ?
#
loop_
_entity_poly.entity_id
_entity_poly.type
_entity_poly.pdbx_seq_one_letter_code
_entity_poly.pdbx_strand_id
1 'polypeptide(L)'
;ASNEVIARFVVPGQPRWLALHPDGGTLYVANGRGEGVVTVVGTGHTTLPDGEAGEQGVLDVIPLPITNRDADNGFFELTPRVTGDMAVDPTGETLVVPALYVDNHSQEDVQPSQDPTFQYYMNPEPGIGRFNAAVVQIPIVRDGGLTPEAATPIFVASFAQSDFGTSTMRSYPNAVTVSPDGEYYAVSMEASDAVVMVGRLGYNSGVTSSSWIRPSPEVDPVQHGFANHPHAAIQTTAGPRGVLFVDKGDRPEAWVHGFLGLNVQPLDARSGMELVRNRGMQGLDDIESSVARFSESIEVTESVLPPDVRAGRRLFYQANDPALVASGSGVSCSTCHYDGRDDGLTWQLGPAVRQTPSLAGRVSDTHPVTWTNDIVSV
;
A
#
# COMPACT_ATOMS: atom_id res chain seq x y z
N ALA A 1 -28.56 5.79 -21.27
CA ALA A 1 -28.71 5.40 -19.85
C ALA A 1 -29.45 6.52 -19.11
N SER A 2 -30.39 6.21 -18.22
CA SER A 2 -31.25 7.18 -17.52
C SER A 2 -30.58 7.85 -16.31
N ASN A 3 -29.33 7.49 -15.96
CA ASN A 3 -28.61 7.93 -14.75
C ASN A 3 -29.45 7.82 -13.45
N GLU A 4 -30.39 6.87 -13.42
CA GLU A 4 -31.28 6.64 -12.29
C GLU A 4 -30.56 5.82 -11.20
N VAL A 5 -30.74 6.22 -9.94
CA VAL A 5 -30.20 5.48 -8.80
C VAL A 5 -31.09 4.26 -8.52
N ILE A 6 -30.57 3.07 -8.80
CA ILE A 6 -31.30 1.80 -8.65
C ILE A 6 -31.16 1.16 -7.26
N ALA A 7 -30.12 1.52 -6.49
CA ALA A 7 -29.86 0.97 -5.17
C ALA A 7 -29.04 1.92 -4.29
N ARG A 8 -29.17 1.79 -2.96
CA ARG A 8 -28.34 2.49 -1.97
C ARG A 8 -28.04 1.55 -0.79
N PHE A 9 -26.79 1.51 -0.37
CA PHE A 9 -26.32 0.65 0.71
C PHE A 9 -25.60 1.48 1.76
N VAL A 10 -25.76 1.13 3.04
CA VAL A 10 -25.00 1.73 4.14
C VAL A 10 -23.75 0.89 4.37
N VAL A 11 -22.59 1.48 4.11
CA VAL A 11 -21.28 0.84 4.33
C VAL A 11 -20.58 1.53 5.50
N PRO A 12 -20.08 0.79 6.51
CA PRO A 12 -19.40 1.38 7.67
C PRO A 12 -18.01 1.93 7.33
N GLY A 13 -17.33 2.52 8.30
CA GLY A 13 -15.86 2.67 8.25
C GLY A 13 -15.29 3.65 7.21
N GLN A 14 -16.07 4.63 6.74
CA GLN A 14 -15.66 5.56 5.67
C GLN A 14 -15.32 4.81 4.36
N PRO A 15 -16.32 4.38 3.58
CA PRO A 15 -16.09 3.71 2.30
C PRO A 15 -15.34 4.62 1.34
N ARG A 16 -14.27 4.11 0.72
CA ARG A 16 -13.38 4.91 -0.14
C ARG A 16 -13.02 4.27 -1.46
N TRP A 17 -12.71 2.97 -1.44
CA TRP A 17 -12.22 2.27 -2.62
C TRP A 17 -13.15 1.11 -2.97
N LEU A 18 -13.25 0.82 -4.25
CA LEU A 18 -14.22 -0.13 -4.79
C LEU A 18 -13.53 -1.05 -5.79
N ALA A 19 -13.88 -2.33 -5.77
CA ALA A 19 -13.55 -3.27 -6.84
C ALA A 19 -14.80 -4.07 -7.20
N LEU A 20 -15.12 -4.15 -8.49
CA LEU A 20 -16.25 -4.91 -9.00
C LEU A 20 -15.74 -6.27 -9.49
N HIS A 21 -16.39 -7.35 -9.06
CA HIS A 21 -16.12 -8.68 -9.59
C HIS A 21 -16.45 -8.73 -11.10
N PRO A 22 -15.70 -9.48 -11.95
CA PRO A 22 -15.89 -9.49 -13.40
C PRO A 22 -17.30 -9.88 -13.89
N ASP A 23 -18.05 -10.66 -13.12
CA ASP A 23 -19.45 -11.01 -13.45
C ASP A 23 -20.46 -9.89 -13.13
N GLY A 24 -20.03 -8.83 -12.44
CA GLY A 24 -20.86 -7.69 -12.02
C GLY A 24 -21.75 -7.95 -10.81
N GLY A 25 -21.75 -9.15 -10.23
CA GLY A 25 -22.63 -9.58 -9.15
C GLY A 25 -22.24 -9.07 -7.76
N THR A 26 -20.94 -8.83 -7.57
CA THR A 26 -20.39 -8.48 -6.26
C THR A 26 -19.46 -7.27 -6.35
N LEU A 27 -19.71 -6.30 -5.48
CA LEU A 27 -18.91 -5.10 -5.28
C LEU A 27 -18.20 -5.20 -3.93
N TYR A 28 -16.87 -5.11 -3.94
CA TYR A 28 -16.05 -5.05 -2.75
C TYR A 28 -15.77 -3.59 -2.40
N VAL A 29 -16.05 -3.20 -1.16
CA VAL A 29 -15.88 -1.83 -0.67
C VAL A 29 -14.85 -1.82 0.45
N ALA A 30 -13.72 -1.16 0.22
CA ALA A 30 -12.71 -0.96 1.25
C ALA A 30 -12.97 0.34 2.02
N ASN A 31 -12.73 0.24 3.32
CA ASN A 31 -13.01 1.27 4.30
C ASN A 31 -11.71 1.89 4.79
N GLY A 32 -11.63 3.22 4.75
CA GLY A 32 -10.43 3.96 5.18
C GLY A 32 -10.25 4.02 6.70
N ARG A 33 -11.28 3.65 7.47
CA ARG A 33 -11.28 3.67 8.94
C ARG A 33 -11.85 2.36 9.49
N GLY A 34 -11.29 1.90 10.61
CA GLY A 34 -11.76 0.69 11.31
C GLY A 34 -10.92 -0.55 11.05
N GLU A 35 -9.58 -0.41 11.15
CA GLU A 35 -8.64 -1.54 11.25
C GLU A 35 -8.74 -2.55 10.08
N GLY A 36 -8.75 -2.03 8.86
CA GLY A 36 -8.59 -2.85 7.65
C GLY A 36 -9.74 -3.81 7.40
N VAL A 37 -10.90 -3.29 6.96
CA VAL A 37 -12.07 -4.10 6.61
C VAL A 37 -12.53 -3.88 5.17
N VAL A 38 -13.03 -4.95 4.56
CA VAL A 38 -13.66 -4.98 3.24
C VAL A 38 -15.13 -5.39 3.41
N THR A 39 -16.05 -4.56 2.93
CA THR A 39 -17.48 -4.87 2.88
C THR A 39 -17.83 -5.50 1.54
N VAL A 40 -18.48 -6.66 1.57
CA VAL A 40 -18.97 -7.39 0.40
C VAL A 40 -20.40 -6.95 0.13
N VAL A 41 -20.69 -6.46 -1.07
CA VAL A 41 -22.00 -5.96 -1.47
C VAL A 41 -22.49 -6.70 -2.70
N GLY A 42 -23.60 -7.41 -2.57
CA GLY A 42 -24.33 -8.00 -3.69
C GLY A 42 -25.04 -6.92 -4.48
N THR A 43 -24.82 -6.89 -5.80
CA THR A 43 -25.44 -5.89 -6.69
C THR A 43 -26.83 -6.34 -7.15
N GLY A 44 -27.08 -7.66 -7.16
CA GLY A 44 -28.26 -8.29 -7.77
C GLY A 44 -28.23 -8.35 -9.30
N HIS A 45 -27.09 -8.03 -9.93
CA HIS A 45 -26.96 -8.01 -11.40
C HIS A 45 -26.59 -9.36 -12.02
N THR A 46 -26.12 -10.31 -11.23
CA THR A 46 -25.82 -11.67 -11.71
C THR A 46 -27.06 -12.55 -11.71
N THR A 47 -27.09 -13.51 -12.64
CA THR A 47 -28.05 -14.61 -12.62
C THR A 47 -27.32 -15.86 -12.17
N LEU A 48 -27.83 -16.50 -11.12
CA LEU A 48 -27.28 -17.73 -10.58
C LEU A 48 -27.56 -18.92 -11.53
N PRO A 49 -26.83 -20.04 -11.42
CA PRO A 49 -27.01 -21.20 -12.32
C PRO A 49 -28.42 -21.80 -12.35
N ASP A 50 -29.22 -21.57 -11.30
CA ASP A 50 -30.62 -22.00 -11.17
C ASP A 50 -31.62 -20.99 -11.77
N GLY A 51 -31.14 -19.85 -12.26
CA GLY A 51 -31.95 -18.80 -12.90
C GLY A 51 -32.46 -17.72 -11.94
N GLU A 52 -32.11 -17.78 -10.64
CA GLU A 52 -32.46 -16.73 -9.68
C GLU A 52 -31.52 -15.51 -9.81
N ALA A 53 -32.00 -14.33 -9.41
CA ALA A 53 -31.16 -13.14 -9.33
C ALA A 53 -30.20 -13.25 -8.13
N GLY A 54 -28.98 -12.76 -8.29
CA GLY A 54 -28.03 -12.66 -7.19
C GLY A 54 -28.56 -11.84 -6.02
N GLU A 55 -28.02 -12.08 -4.82
CA GLU A 55 -28.42 -11.34 -3.64
C GLU A 55 -28.08 -9.83 -3.80
N GLN A 56 -28.92 -8.97 -3.22
CA GLN A 56 -28.74 -7.53 -3.23
C GLN A 56 -28.65 -7.00 -1.80
N GLY A 57 -27.55 -6.31 -1.47
CA GLY A 57 -27.33 -5.78 -0.12
C GLY A 57 -25.90 -5.94 0.36
N VAL A 58 -25.65 -5.49 1.60
CA VAL A 58 -24.41 -5.83 2.31
C VAL A 58 -24.49 -7.29 2.71
N LEU A 59 -23.60 -8.11 2.16
CA LEU A 59 -23.54 -9.55 2.41
C LEU A 59 -22.62 -9.86 3.59
N ASP A 60 -21.49 -9.16 3.68
CA ASP A 60 -20.50 -9.39 4.74
C ASP A 60 -19.59 -8.19 4.99
N VAL A 61 -18.92 -8.18 6.14
CA VAL A 61 -17.86 -7.23 6.51
C VAL A 61 -16.67 -8.01 7.03
N ILE A 62 -15.62 -8.09 6.21
CA ILE A 62 -14.49 -8.98 6.39
C ILE A 62 -13.25 -8.18 6.84
N PRO A 63 -12.65 -8.48 8.01
CA PRO A 63 -11.37 -7.90 8.38
C PRO A 63 -10.21 -8.51 7.57
N LEU A 64 -9.16 -7.73 7.39
CA LEU A 64 -7.87 -8.23 6.90
C LEU A 64 -7.23 -9.15 7.96
N PRO A 65 -6.41 -10.13 7.53
CA PRO A 65 -5.75 -11.06 8.45
C PRO A 65 -4.77 -10.29 9.35
N ILE A 66 -4.65 -10.73 10.60
CA ILE A 66 -3.72 -10.16 11.58
C ILE A 66 -2.31 -10.71 11.31
N THR A 67 -1.31 -9.83 11.42
CA THR A 67 0.12 -10.18 11.43
C THR A 67 0.76 -9.58 12.66
N ASN A 68 2.03 -9.88 12.91
CA ASN A 68 2.69 -9.51 14.15
C ASN A 68 4.10 -8.98 13.92
N ARG A 69 4.75 -8.57 15.01
CA ARG A 69 6.19 -8.36 15.07
C ARG A 69 6.73 -8.59 16.47
N ASP A 70 8.04 -8.81 16.55
CA ASP A 70 8.79 -8.64 17.78
C ASP A 70 9.20 -7.16 17.95
N ALA A 71 9.28 -6.74 19.20
CA ALA A 71 9.90 -5.50 19.67
C ALA A 71 10.63 -5.78 20.99
N ASP A 72 11.50 -4.86 21.43
CA ASP A 72 12.32 -5.07 22.64
C ASP A 72 11.49 -5.37 23.89
N ASN A 73 10.25 -4.86 23.94
CA ASN A 73 9.33 -4.99 25.06
C ASN A 73 8.23 -6.04 24.85
N GLY A 74 8.29 -6.87 23.80
CA GLY A 74 7.39 -8.00 23.60
C GLY A 74 6.97 -8.26 22.15
N PHE A 75 5.93 -9.09 22.01
CA PHE A 75 5.31 -9.44 20.75
C PHE A 75 4.03 -8.64 20.55
N PHE A 76 3.88 -7.99 19.40
CA PHE A 76 2.78 -7.05 19.13
C PHE A 76 2.02 -7.43 17.85
N GLU A 77 0.69 -7.45 17.97
CA GLU A 77 -0.20 -7.49 16.82
C GLU A 77 -0.09 -6.19 16.02
N LEU A 78 0.02 -6.33 14.70
CA LEU A 78 0.04 -5.21 13.77
C LEU A 78 -1.39 -4.86 13.38
N THR A 79 -1.71 -3.57 13.45
CA THR A 79 -3.01 -3.06 13.00
C THR A 79 -3.02 -2.95 11.46
N PRO A 80 -3.89 -3.70 10.75
CA PRO A 80 -4.03 -3.57 9.32
C PRO A 80 -4.78 -2.29 8.93
N ARG A 81 -4.39 -1.70 7.81
CA ARG A 81 -5.12 -0.60 7.16
C ARG A 81 -5.24 -0.90 5.68
N VAL A 82 -6.44 -0.75 5.10
CA VAL A 82 -6.57 -0.71 3.65
C VAL A 82 -6.11 0.66 3.16
N THR A 83 -5.31 0.68 2.11
CA THR A 83 -4.57 1.88 1.73
C THR A 83 -4.87 2.40 0.34
N GLY A 84 -5.71 1.72 -0.42
CA GLY A 84 -5.83 2.07 -1.83
C GLY A 84 -6.86 1.32 -2.62
N ASP A 85 -6.84 1.61 -3.92
CA ASP A 85 -7.66 0.93 -4.91
C ASP A 85 -7.32 -0.56 -4.93
N MET A 86 -8.34 -1.37 -4.66
CA MET A 86 -8.29 -2.84 -4.74
C MET A 86 -8.48 -3.30 -6.18
N ALA A 87 -8.08 -4.54 -6.47
CA ALA A 87 -8.35 -5.17 -7.74
C ALA A 87 -8.87 -6.59 -7.55
N VAL A 88 -9.84 -6.99 -8.38
CA VAL A 88 -10.17 -8.40 -8.58
C VAL A 88 -9.35 -8.89 -9.76
N ASP A 89 -8.77 -10.07 -9.64
CA ASP A 89 -7.99 -10.66 -10.72
C ASP A 89 -8.87 -11.02 -11.94
N PRO A 90 -8.29 -11.19 -13.14
CA PRO A 90 -9.07 -11.45 -14.35
C PRO A 90 -9.94 -12.71 -14.29
N THR A 91 -9.61 -13.72 -13.46
CA THR A 91 -10.42 -14.93 -13.32
C THR A 91 -11.60 -14.75 -12.38
N GLY A 92 -11.60 -13.69 -11.54
CA GLY A 92 -12.61 -13.47 -10.52
C GLY A 92 -12.38 -14.28 -9.23
N GLU A 93 -11.27 -15.00 -9.11
CA GLU A 93 -11.03 -15.92 -8.00
C GLU A 93 -10.26 -15.28 -6.84
N THR A 94 -9.72 -14.08 -7.01
CA THR A 94 -8.92 -13.41 -5.96
C THR A 94 -9.17 -11.92 -5.92
N LEU A 95 -9.55 -11.41 -4.75
CA LEU A 95 -9.49 -9.99 -4.41
C LEU A 95 -8.09 -9.66 -3.89
N VAL A 96 -7.52 -8.58 -4.39
CA VAL A 96 -6.19 -8.10 -4.05
C VAL A 96 -6.32 -6.73 -3.41
N VAL A 97 -5.88 -6.60 -2.15
CA VAL A 97 -6.11 -5.43 -1.31
C VAL A 97 -4.77 -4.80 -0.91
N PRO A 98 -4.45 -3.57 -1.34
CA PRO A 98 -3.26 -2.88 -0.85
C PRO A 98 -3.45 -2.53 0.63
N ALA A 99 -2.45 -2.81 1.45
CA ALA A 99 -2.53 -2.61 2.89
C ALA A 99 -1.23 -2.09 3.50
N LEU A 100 -1.35 -1.46 4.66
CA LEU A 100 -0.23 -1.08 5.51
C LEU A 100 -0.50 -1.55 6.93
N TYR A 101 0.32 -2.50 7.36
CA TYR A 101 0.30 -3.06 8.70
C TYR A 101 1.22 -2.24 9.60
N VAL A 102 0.67 -1.71 10.69
CA VAL A 102 1.41 -0.81 11.57
C VAL A 102 1.45 -1.29 13.00
N ASP A 103 2.57 -0.98 13.65
CA ASP A 103 2.69 -1.10 15.09
C ASP A 103 2.49 0.26 15.73
N ASN A 104 1.26 0.45 16.22
CA ASN A 104 0.84 1.61 17.00
C ASN A 104 0.83 1.32 18.51
N HIS A 105 1.34 0.18 18.96
CA HIS A 105 1.20 -0.31 20.34
C HIS A 105 2.53 -0.43 21.10
N SER A 106 3.62 -0.82 20.45
CA SER A 106 4.91 -0.97 21.14
C SER A 106 5.48 0.39 21.53
N GLN A 107 6.15 0.43 22.68
CA GLN A 107 6.91 1.59 23.12
C GLN A 107 8.24 1.66 22.35
N GLU A 108 8.89 2.82 22.38
CA GLU A 108 10.19 3.08 21.72
C GLU A 108 11.23 1.96 21.94
N ASP A 109 11.93 1.56 20.86
CA ASP A 109 13.13 0.70 20.88
C ASP A 109 14.41 1.55 21.16
N VAL A 110 14.31 2.58 22.01
CA VAL A 110 15.37 3.62 22.14
C VAL A 110 16.34 3.30 23.27
N GLN A 111 17.57 2.93 22.90
CA GLN A 111 18.75 3.22 23.72
C GLN A 111 18.99 4.74 23.74
N PRO A 112 19.28 5.33 24.91
CA PRO A 112 19.22 6.78 25.14
C PRO A 112 20.29 7.52 24.35
N SER A 113 19.97 8.04 23.16
CA SER A 113 20.81 9.00 22.43
C SER A 113 19.96 10.05 21.70
N GLN A 114 20.63 11.12 21.24
CA GLN A 114 20.15 12.51 21.34
C GLN A 114 19.00 13.00 20.42
N ASP A 115 18.22 12.10 19.83
CA ASP A 115 16.93 12.42 19.21
C ASP A 115 16.03 11.17 19.16
N PRO A 116 15.13 10.97 20.14
CA PRO A 116 14.31 9.75 20.24
C PRO A 116 13.31 9.61 19.09
N THR A 117 12.85 10.73 18.51
CA THR A 117 11.86 10.70 17.41
C THR A 117 12.45 10.21 16.10
N PHE A 118 13.71 10.54 15.83
CA PHE A 118 14.40 10.11 14.61
C PHE A 118 14.69 8.60 14.63
N GLN A 119 14.99 8.03 15.80
CA GLN A 119 15.25 6.60 15.97
C GLN A 119 13.99 5.73 15.91
N TYR A 120 12.85 6.24 16.38
CA TYR A 120 11.58 5.52 16.39
C TYR A 120 11.17 4.97 15.01
N TYR A 121 11.50 5.71 13.95
CA TYR A 121 11.11 5.37 12.58
C TYR A 121 12.23 4.68 11.78
N MET A 122 13.46 4.58 12.29
CA MET A 122 14.57 3.99 11.52
C MET A 122 14.35 2.51 11.27
N ASN A 123 14.41 2.10 10.00
CA ASN A 123 14.50 0.70 9.61
C ASN A 123 15.23 0.58 8.26
N PRO A 124 16.58 0.64 8.25
CA PRO A 124 17.34 0.72 7.01
C PRO A 124 17.19 -0.52 6.13
N GLU A 125 16.79 -1.66 6.70
CA GLU A 125 16.60 -2.93 5.98
C GLU A 125 15.13 -3.16 5.58
N PRO A 126 14.86 -3.90 4.50
CA PRO A 126 13.50 -4.26 4.07
C PRO A 126 12.91 -5.42 4.90
N GLY A 127 13.12 -5.42 6.22
CA GLY A 127 12.53 -6.37 7.16
C GLY A 127 11.23 -5.86 7.80
N ILE A 128 10.60 -6.64 8.67
CA ILE A 128 9.50 -6.11 9.49
C ILE A 128 9.97 -4.94 10.36
N GLY A 129 9.08 -3.98 10.57
CA GLY A 129 9.27 -2.89 11.53
C GLY A 129 7.94 -2.29 11.97
N ARG A 130 7.92 -0.98 12.27
CA ARG A 130 6.68 -0.28 12.65
C ARG A 130 5.70 -0.08 11.49
N PHE A 131 6.19 -0.09 10.27
CA PHE A 131 5.40 0.14 9.05
C PHE A 131 5.74 -0.94 8.04
N ASN A 132 4.74 -1.74 7.69
CA ASN A 132 4.89 -2.95 6.89
C ASN A 132 3.92 -2.90 5.72
N ALA A 133 4.42 -2.43 4.59
CA ALA A 133 3.67 -2.38 3.34
C ALA A 133 3.33 -3.81 2.88
N ALA A 134 2.08 -4.03 2.53
CA ALA A 134 1.59 -5.33 2.10
C ALA A 134 0.57 -5.25 0.97
N VAL A 135 0.35 -6.39 0.32
CA VAL A 135 -0.80 -6.66 -0.52
C VAL A 135 -1.45 -7.94 -0.02
N VAL A 136 -2.74 -7.88 0.34
CA VAL A 136 -3.49 -9.03 0.83
C VAL A 136 -4.22 -9.69 -0.33
N GLN A 137 -3.93 -10.95 -0.59
CA GLN A 137 -4.74 -11.81 -1.47
C GLN A 137 -5.85 -12.44 -0.64
N ILE A 138 -7.10 -12.28 -1.05
CA ILE A 138 -8.26 -12.91 -0.41
C ILE A 138 -8.98 -13.73 -1.48
N PRO A 139 -9.07 -15.08 -1.33
CA PRO A 139 -9.79 -15.88 -2.30
C PRO A 139 -11.28 -15.54 -2.31
N ILE A 140 -11.85 -15.56 -3.51
CA ILE A 140 -13.26 -15.34 -3.77
C ILE A 140 -13.93 -16.69 -4.01
N VAL A 141 -15.00 -16.98 -3.28
CA VAL A 141 -15.83 -18.18 -3.52
C VAL A 141 -16.85 -17.91 -4.63
N ARG A 142 -17.50 -18.97 -5.13
CA ARG A 142 -18.32 -18.92 -6.37
C ARG A 142 -19.47 -17.90 -6.36
N ASP A 143 -19.96 -17.48 -5.20
CA ASP A 143 -21.03 -16.50 -5.03
C ASP A 143 -20.51 -15.07 -4.80
N GLY A 144 -19.19 -14.85 -4.91
CA GLY A 144 -18.54 -13.58 -4.65
C GLY A 144 -18.27 -13.33 -3.16
N GLY A 145 -18.56 -14.28 -2.27
CA GLY A 145 -18.09 -14.24 -0.89
C GLY A 145 -16.56 -14.28 -0.80
N LEU A 146 -16.01 -13.80 0.30
CA LEU A 146 -14.57 -13.84 0.59
C LEU A 146 -14.26 -14.92 1.63
N THR A 147 -13.07 -15.52 1.57
CA THR A 147 -12.58 -16.47 2.59
C THR A 147 -11.44 -15.85 3.41
N PRO A 148 -11.74 -15.07 4.47
CA PRO A 148 -10.71 -14.40 5.27
C PRO A 148 -9.71 -15.35 5.91
N GLU A 149 -10.10 -16.58 6.23
CA GLU A 149 -9.22 -17.58 6.82
C GLU A 149 -8.13 -18.06 5.84
N ALA A 150 -8.35 -17.85 4.54
CA ALA A 150 -7.38 -18.13 3.48
C ALA A 150 -6.69 -16.85 2.97
N ALA A 151 -6.96 -15.70 3.59
CA ALA A 151 -6.33 -14.44 3.22
C ALA A 151 -4.82 -14.48 3.50
N THR A 152 -4.03 -14.04 2.53
CA THR A 152 -2.58 -14.09 2.57
C THR A 152 -2.00 -12.68 2.45
N PRO A 153 -1.46 -12.09 3.53
CA PRO A 153 -0.80 -10.79 3.47
C PRO A 153 0.63 -10.94 2.93
N ILE A 154 0.87 -10.47 1.71
CA ILE A 154 2.17 -10.50 1.05
C ILE A 154 2.95 -9.25 1.42
N PHE A 155 4.14 -9.39 1.99
CA PHE A 155 5.02 -8.27 2.31
C PHE A 155 5.66 -7.68 1.04
N VAL A 156 5.61 -6.36 0.86
CA VAL A 156 6.03 -5.68 -0.40
C VAL A 156 7.05 -4.54 -0.21
N ALA A 157 7.73 -4.47 0.93
CA ALA A 157 8.85 -3.53 1.06
C ALA A 157 10.07 -4.04 0.27
N SER A 158 10.74 -3.14 -0.44
CA SER A 158 11.87 -3.43 -1.33
C SER A 158 12.93 -2.35 -1.23
N PHE A 159 14.06 -2.54 -1.89
CA PHE A 159 14.94 -1.42 -2.26
C PHE A 159 14.43 -0.75 -3.53
N ALA A 160 14.56 0.57 -3.60
CA ALA A 160 14.35 1.35 -4.81
C ALA A 160 15.45 2.40 -4.97
N GLN A 161 15.84 2.66 -6.22
CA GLN A 161 16.65 3.83 -6.54
C GLN A 161 15.79 5.09 -6.40
N SER A 162 16.34 6.09 -5.73
CA SER A 162 15.79 7.44 -5.65
C SER A 162 16.82 8.44 -6.15
N ASP A 163 16.41 9.71 -6.23
CA ASP A 163 17.31 10.83 -6.49
C ASP A 163 18.40 10.97 -5.41
N PHE A 164 18.20 10.37 -4.24
CA PHE A 164 19.13 10.39 -3.09
C PHE A 164 19.98 9.13 -2.95
N GLY A 165 19.90 8.21 -3.92
CA GLY A 165 20.57 6.90 -3.85
C GLY A 165 19.58 5.74 -3.65
N THR A 166 20.13 4.54 -3.49
CA THR A 166 19.35 3.35 -3.15
C THR A 166 18.85 3.45 -1.72
N SER A 167 17.54 3.32 -1.51
CA SER A 167 16.91 3.38 -0.20
C SER A 167 15.85 2.31 -0.03
N THR A 168 15.54 1.99 1.23
CA THR A 168 14.42 1.11 1.56
C THR A 168 13.11 1.82 1.28
N MET A 169 12.32 1.22 0.40
CA MET A 169 10.99 1.62 0.02
C MET A 169 9.99 0.73 0.77
N ARG A 170 9.25 1.35 1.68
CA ARG A 170 8.21 0.69 2.49
C ARG A 170 7.01 1.59 2.76
N SER A 171 6.79 2.56 1.87
CA SER A 171 5.73 3.54 2.03
C SER A 171 4.35 2.98 1.70
N TYR A 172 3.34 3.83 1.75
CA TYR A 172 1.92 3.48 1.63
C TYR A 172 1.59 2.92 0.22
N PRO A 173 1.14 1.65 0.10
CA PRO A 173 0.64 1.11 -1.16
C PRO A 173 -0.71 1.73 -1.48
N ASN A 174 -0.81 2.61 -2.48
CA ASN A 174 -2.04 3.38 -2.69
C ASN A 174 -2.99 2.78 -3.75
N ALA A 175 -2.55 1.78 -4.49
CA ALA A 175 -3.35 1.04 -5.46
C ALA A 175 -2.64 -0.26 -5.85
N VAL A 176 -3.43 -1.27 -6.21
CA VAL A 176 -2.93 -2.48 -6.88
C VAL A 176 -3.65 -2.70 -8.20
N THR A 177 -2.91 -3.14 -9.21
CA THR A 177 -3.46 -3.54 -10.51
C THR A 177 -2.94 -4.92 -10.86
N VAL A 178 -3.83 -5.83 -11.23
CA VAL A 178 -3.46 -7.17 -11.68
C VAL A 178 -3.12 -7.12 -13.18
N SER A 179 -2.04 -7.79 -13.57
CA SER A 179 -1.68 -7.91 -14.99
C SER A 179 -2.78 -8.64 -15.78
N PRO A 180 -2.96 -8.36 -17.09
CA PRO A 180 -4.03 -8.99 -17.88
C PRO A 180 -3.96 -10.53 -17.93
N ASP A 181 -2.77 -11.10 -17.81
CA ASP A 181 -2.53 -12.54 -17.74
C ASP A 181 -2.71 -13.12 -16.32
N GLY A 182 -2.92 -12.27 -15.31
CA GLY A 182 -3.11 -12.68 -13.93
C GLY A 182 -1.84 -13.07 -13.19
N GLU A 183 -0.65 -12.94 -13.79
CA GLU A 183 0.61 -13.47 -13.24
C GLU A 183 1.30 -12.54 -12.22
N TYR A 184 1.04 -11.23 -12.29
CA TYR A 184 1.70 -10.23 -11.46
C TYR A 184 0.75 -9.15 -10.96
N TYR A 185 1.16 -8.50 -9.88
CA TYR A 185 0.55 -7.27 -9.37
C TYR A 185 1.50 -6.10 -9.58
N ALA A 186 0.97 -4.98 -10.05
CA ALA A 186 1.65 -3.70 -10.04
C ALA A 186 1.08 -2.87 -8.88
N VAL A 187 1.92 -2.56 -7.90
CA VAL A 187 1.54 -1.88 -6.65
C VAL A 187 2.14 -0.50 -6.64
N SER A 188 1.33 0.56 -6.73
CA SER A 188 1.88 1.92 -6.67
C SER A 188 2.18 2.33 -5.24
N MET A 189 3.37 2.88 -5.02
CA MET A 189 3.90 3.31 -3.73
C MET A 189 4.03 4.83 -3.75
N GLU A 190 2.91 5.51 -3.52
CA GLU A 190 2.73 6.95 -3.72
C GLU A 190 3.88 7.80 -3.18
N ALA A 191 4.30 7.50 -1.95
CA ALA A 191 5.28 8.29 -1.23
C ALA A 191 6.75 7.91 -1.52
N SER A 192 6.97 6.83 -2.28
CA SER A 192 8.31 6.37 -2.66
C SER A 192 8.62 6.54 -4.15
N ASP A 193 7.71 7.12 -4.92
CA ASP A 193 7.86 7.34 -6.36
C ASP A 193 8.18 6.05 -7.12
N ALA A 194 7.58 4.94 -6.70
CA ALA A 194 7.86 3.64 -7.27
C ALA A 194 6.58 2.83 -7.48
N VAL A 195 6.67 1.88 -8.41
CA VAL A 195 5.72 0.78 -8.55
C VAL A 195 6.45 -0.51 -8.21
N VAL A 196 5.88 -1.32 -7.32
CA VAL A 196 6.38 -2.66 -7.00
C VAL A 196 5.67 -3.67 -7.88
N MET A 197 6.44 -4.41 -8.67
CA MET A 197 5.96 -5.59 -9.38
C MET A 197 6.07 -6.79 -8.44
N VAL A 198 4.97 -7.47 -8.16
CA VAL A 198 4.89 -8.62 -7.24
C VAL A 198 4.39 -9.84 -8.01
N GLY A 199 5.08 -10.98 -7.92
CA GLY A 199 4.62 -12.24 -8.51
C GLY A 199 3.41 -12.83 -7.79
N ARG A 200 2.43 -13.38 -8.53
CA ARG A 200 1.25 -14.01 -7.92
C ARG A 200 1.54 -15.37 -7.29
N LEU A 201 2.45 -16.15 -7.85
CA LEU A 201 2.85 -17.45 -7.28
C LEU A 201 3.82 -17.24 -6.12
N GLY A 202 3.43 -17.74 -4.94
CA GLY A 202 4.32 -17.83 -3.80
C GLY A 202 5.49 -18.74 -4.14
N TYR A 203 6.70 -18.20 -4.10
CA TYR A 203 7.89 -19.02 -4.24
C TYR A 203 8.17 -19.63 -2.87
N ASN A 204 7.72 -20.87 -2.64
CA ASN A 204 8.05 -21.62 -1.43
C ASN A 204 9.48 -22.18 -1.59
N SER A 205 10.47 -21.30 -1.64
CA SER A 205 11.85 -21.70 -1.95
C SER A 205 12.53 -22.43 -0.79
N GLY A 206 12.02 -22.34 0.45
CA GLY A 206 12.89 -22.59 1.61
C GLY A 206 14.17 -21.74 1.58
N VAL A 207 14.23 -20.73 0.69
CA VAL A 207 15.25 -19.70 0.61
C VAL A 207 14.65 -18.57 1.43
N THR A 208 15.12 -18.50 2.68
CA THR A 208 15.08 -17.29 3.49
C THR A 208 15.37 -16.11 2.57
N SER A 209 14.48 -15.11 2.51
CA SER A 209 14.77 -13.72 2.14
C SER A 209 15.85 -13.51 1.05
N SER A 210 15.48 -12.94 -0.10
CA SER A 210 16.41 -12.34 -1.06
C SER A 210 17.65 -11.74 -0.36
N SER A 211 18.82 -12.20 -0.78
CA SER A 211 19.90 -12.63 0.09
C SER A 211 20.98 -11.58 0.34
N TRP A 212 20.87 -10.65 1.31
CA TRP A 212 21.99 -9.73 1.67
C TRP A 212 22.17 -9.57 3.16
N ILE A 213 21.04 -9.54 3.85
CA ILE A 213 20.94 -9.78 5.27
C ILE A 213 19.98 -10.94 5.33
N ARG A 214 20.40 -12.08 5.89
CA ARG A 214 19.39 -12.94 6.51
C ARG A 214 18.76 -12.02 7.54
N PRO A 215 17.50 -11.58 7.39
CA PRO A 215 16.85 -10.89 8.49
C PRO A 215 17.14 -11.77 9.70
N SER A 216 17.56 -11.17 10.82
CA SER A 216 17.52 -11.97 12.04
C SER A 216 16.09 -12.54 12.12
N PRO A 217 15.90 -13.76 12.64
CA PRO A 217 14.56 -14.33 12.78
C PRO A 217 13.52 -13.31 13.29
N GLU A 218 13.96 -12.39 14.15
CA GLU A 218 13.21 -11.26 14.72
C GLU A 218 12.58 -10.29 13.68
N VAL A 219 13.18 -10.11 12.50
CA VAL A 219 12.70 -9.16 11.46
C VAL A 219 12.28 -9.84 10.14
N ASP A 220 12.22 -11.18 10.10
CA ASP A 220 11.79 -11.94 8.92
C ASP A 220 10.25 -11.88 8.76
N PRO A 221 9.71 -11.29 7.68
CA PRO A 221 8.27 -11.17 7.49
C PRO A 221 7.51 -12.51 7.56
N VAL A 222 8.14 -13.60 7.12
CA VAL A 222 7.50 -14.92 7.07
C VAL A 222 7.25 -15.49 8.46
N GLN A 223 8.13 -15.21 9.42
CA GLN A 223 7.97 -15.68 10.80
C GLN A 223 6.85 -14.97 11.55
N HIS A 224 6.39 -13.87 10.99
CA HIS A 224 5.48 -12.90 11.61
C HIS A 224 4.12 -12.80 10.89
N GLY A 225 3.80 -13.83 10.08
CA GLY A 225 2.48 -13.99 9.46
C GLY A 225 2.35 -13.39 8.07
N PHE A 226 3.41 -12.87 7.46
CA PHE A 226 3.39 -12.47 6.06
C PHE A 226 3.80 -13.62 5.13
N ALA A 227 3.31 -13.59 3.90
CA ALA A 227 3.91 -14.32 2.80
C ALA A 227 5.00 -13.47 2.14
N ASN A 228 5.98 -14.14 1.55
CA ASN A 228 6.98 -13.49 0.71
C ASN A 228 6.84 -13.98 -0.73
N HIS A 229 6.57 -13.05 -1.62
CA HIS A 229 6.50 -13.31 -3.06
C HIS A 229 7.66 -12.57 -3.74
N PRO A 230 8.23 -13.12 -4.83
CA PRO A 230 9.25 -12.40 -5.58
C PRO A 230 8.71 -11.03 -6.02
N HIS A 231 9.46 -9.97 -5.73
CA HIS A 231 9.05 -8.62 -6.09
C HIS A 231 10.24 -7.72 -6.43
N ALA A 232 9.98 -6.68 -7.23
CA ALA A 232 10.97 -5.70 -7.66
C ALA A 232 10.34 -4.32 -7.81
N ALA A 233 11.08 -3.28 -7.41
CA ALA A 233 10.67 -1.89 -7.55
C ALA A 233 11.09 -1.32 -8.91
N ILE A 234 10.19 -0.57 -9.54
CA ILE A 234 10.47 0.28 -10.70
C ILE A 234 10.29 1.73 -10.26
N GLN A 235 11.31 2.57 -10.45
CA GLN A 235 11.22 4.00 -10.17
C GLN A 235 10.29 4.69 -11.19
N THR A 236 9.54 5.67 -10.71
CA THR A 236 8.55 6.41 -11.50
C THR A 236 8.64 7.91 -11.26
N THR A 237 7.82 8.69 -11.99
CA THR A 237 7.58 10.10 -11.66
C THR A 237 6.92 10.25 -10.29
N ALA A 238 6.91 11.49 -9.80
CA ALA A 238 6.42 11.80 -8.47
C ALA A 238 4.97 11.38 -8.23
N GLY A 239 4.74 10.63 -7.14
CA GLY A 239 3.41 10.23 -6.71
C GLY A 239 2.70 9.31 -7.70
N PRO A 240 3.18 8.08 -7.96
CA PRO A 240 2.46 7.13 -8.79
C PRO A 240 1.11 6.78 -8.14
N ARG A 241 0.04 6.82 -8.91
CA ARG A 241 -1.30 6.40 -8.54
C ARG A 241 -1.92 5.56 -9.64
N GLY A 242 -1.97 4.25 -9.41
CA GLY A 242 -2.58 3.30 -10.33
C GLY A 242 -1.71 3.01 -11.55
N VAL A 243 -1.89 1.80 -12.09
CA VAL A 243 -1.25 1.35 -13.32
C VAL A 243 -2.34 0.92 -14.28
N LEU A 244 -2.19 1.25 -15.56
CA LEU A 244 -3.06 0.81 -16.63
C LEU A 244 -2.28 -0.07 -17.58
N PHE A 245 -2.81 -1.25 -17.89
CA PHE A 245 -2.33 -2.06 -19.00
C PHE A 245 -3.11 -1.74 -20.26
N VAL A 246 -2.40 -1.37 -21.31
CA VAL A 246 -2.94 -1.09 -22.65
C VAL A 246 -2.63 -2.29 -23.53
N ASP A 247 -3.67 -2.93 -24.04
CA ASP A 247 -3.52 -3.99 -25.02
C ASP A 247 -2.97 -3.42 -26.35
N LYS A 248 -1.82 -3.94 -26.78
CA LYS A 248 -1.22 -3.68 -28.10
C LYS A 248 -0.97 -4.98 -28.87
N GLY A 249 -1.82 -5.98 -28.64
CA GLY A 249 -1.66 -7.35 -29.14
C GLY A 249 -0.73 -8.15 -28.24
N ASP A 250 0.28 -8.81 -28.82
CA ASP A 250 1.15 -9.77 -28.11
C ASP A 250 2.04 -9.14 -27.01
N ARG A 251 1.98 -7.82 -26.82
CA ARG A 251 2.81 -7.08 -25.84
C ARG A 251 1.97 -5.98 -25.18
N PRO A 252 1.29 -6.28 -24.05
CA PRO A 252 0.62 -5.23 -23.29
C PRO A 252 1.65 -4.22 -22.77
N GLU A 253 1.33 -2.93 -22.91
CA GLU A 253 2.13 -1.85 -22.34
C GLU A 253 1.53 -1.40 -21.02
N ALA A 254 2.36 -1.21 -20.00
CA ALA A 254 1.93 -0.64 -18.74
C ALA A 254 2.20 0.87 -18.73
N TRP A 255 1.28 1.64 -18.15
CA TRP A 255 1.38 3.08 -17.96
C TRP A 255 1.02 3.42 -16.52
N VAL A 256 1.78 4.31 -15.89
CA VAL A 256 1.52 4.78 -14.52
C VAL A 256 1.20 6.27 -14.55
N HIS A 257 0.21 6.67 -13.77
CA HIS A 257 -0.17 8.06 -13.60
C HIS A 257 0.54 8.66 -12.38
N GLY A 258 1.33 9.71 -12.57
CA GLY A 258 2.01 10.45 -11.50
C GLY A 258 1.21 11.68 -11.10
N PHE A 259 0.45 11.62 -10.00
CA PHE A 259 -0.46 12.73 -9.64
C PHE A 259 0.28 13.97 -9.09
N LEU A 260 1.47 13.79 -8.48
CA LEU A 260 2.31 14.93 -8.06
C LEU A 260 3.10 15.49 -9.26
N GLY A 261 3.45 14.62 -10.21
CA GLY A 261 4.10 15.00 -11.46
C GLY A 261 3.15 15.52 -12.55
N LEU A 262 1.83 15.39 -12.36
CA LEU A 262 0.77 15.73 -13.34
C LEU A 262 0.98 15.09 -14.72
N ASN A 263 1.49 13.86 -14.74
CA ASN A 263 1.88 13.17 -15.95
C ASN A 263 1.42 11.71 -15.98
N VAL A 264 1.48 11.11 -17.16
CA VAL A 264 1.53 9.66 -17.33
C VAL A 264 2.87 9.29 -17.93
N GLN A 265 3.39 8.12 -17.57
CA GLN A 265 4.62 7.61 -18.14
C GLN A 265 4.48 6.10 -18.41
N PRO A 266 5.16 5.57 -19.44
CA PRO A 266 5.28 4.14 -19.61
C PRO A 266 5.99 3.54 -18.40
N LEU A 267 5.57 2.34 -18.01
CA LEU A 267 6.18 1.53 -16.98
C LEU A 267 6.81 0.31 -17.65
N ASP A 268 8.09 0.03 -17.37
CA ASP A 268 8.77 -1.17 -17.87
C ASP A 268 8.29 -2.42 -17.13
N ALA A 269 7.02 -2.76 -17.27
CA ALA A 269 6.47 -3.94 -16.63
C ALA A 269 7.24 -5.20 -17.06
N ARG A 270 7.78 -5.25 -18.28
CA ARG A 270 8.58 -6.39 -18.75
C ARG A 270 9.86 -6.54 -17.94
N SER A 271 10.69 -5.50 -17.85
CA SER A 271 11.92 -5.58 -17.05
C SER A 271 11.59 -5.85 -15.59
N GLY A 272 10.53 -5.24 -15.05
CA GLY A 272 10.02 -5.56 -13.72
C GLY A 272 9.68 -7.05 -13.55
N MET A 273 8.96 -7.64 -14.50
CA MET A 273 8.61 -9.05 -14.50
C MET A 273 9.82 -9.96 -14.69
N GLU A 274 10.78 -9.60 -15.55
CA GLU A 274 12.03 -10.32 -15.73
C GLU A 274 12.84 -10.31 -14.42
N LEU A 275 12.88 -9.19 -13.70
CA LEU A 275 13.47 -9.12 -12.36
C LEU A 275 12.74 -10.03 -11.38
N VAL A 276 11.40 -10.01 -11.37
CA VAL A 276 10.60 -10.89 -10.51
C VAL A 276 10.87 -12.37 -10.82
N ARG A 277 10.95 -12.76 -12.09
CA ARG A 277 11.23 -14.13 -12.55
C ARG A 277 12.67 -14.57 -12.25
N ASN A 278 13.65 -13.70 -12.47
CA ASN A 278 15.08 -14.01 -12.34
C ASN A 278 15.59 -13.91 -10.89
N ARG A 279 14.93 -13.13 -10.02
CA ARG A 279 15.25 -13.04 -8.58
C ARG A 279 15.00 -14.33 -7.80
N GLY A 280 14.39 -15.34 -8.41
CA GLY A 280 14.40 -16.71 -7.90
C GLY A 280 15.79 -17.37 -7.86
N MET A 281 16.85 -16.75 -8.41
CA MET A 281 18.17 -17.38 -8.53
C MET A 281 19.43 -16.51 -8.26
N GLN A 282 19.38 -15.18 -8.12
CA GLN A 282 20.62 -14.35 -8.10
C GLN A 282 20.61 -13.15 -7.15
N GLY A 283 21.80 -12.64 -6.85
CA GLY A 283 22.08 -11.62 -5.84
C GLY A 283 22.22 -10.14 -6.29
N LEU A 284 22.29 -9.20 -5.32
CA LEU A 284 22.31 -7.73 -5.38
C LEU A 284 23.40 -7.08 -6.21
N ASP A 285 24.40 -7.79 -6.73
CA ASP A 285 25.40 -7.18 -7.61
C ASP A 285 24.72 -6.56 -8.87
N ASP A 286 23.45 -6.91 -9.14
CA ASP A 286 22.62 -6.38 -10.22
C ASP A 286 21.59 -5.27 -9.81
N ILE A 287 21.59 -4.77 -8.56
CA ILE A 287 20.73 -3.62 -8.19
C ILE A 287 21.12 -2.35 -8.95
N GLU A 288 22.41 -2.14 -9.22
CA GLU A 288 22.88 -0.96 -9.95
C GLU A 288 22.44 -0.97 -11.42
N SER A 289 22.10 -2.14 -11.99
CA SER A 289 21.88 -2.31 -13.44
C SER A 289 20.42 -2.33 -13.87
N SER A 290 19.47 -2.41 -12.93
CA SER A 290 18.05 -2.67 -13.22
C SER A 290 17.09 -1.50 -12.94
N VAL A 291 17.62 -0.27 -12.99
CA VAL A 291 16.80 0.95 -12.99
C VAL A 291 16.40 1.26 -14.44
N ALA A 292 15.22 0.83 -14.85
CA ALA A 292 14.61 1.34 -16.08
C ALA A 292 14.30 2.83 -15.90
N ARG A 293 15.25 3.70 -16.25
CA ARG A 293 15.05 5.16 -16.29
C ARG A 293 14.33 5.51 -17.56
N PHE A 294 13.09 5.98 -17.45
CA PHE A 294 12.36 6.53 -18.57
C PHE A 294 12.59 8.04 -18.67
N SER A 295 12.86 8.51 -19.89
CA SER A 295 12.93 9.95 -20.21
C SER A 295 11.66 10.48 -20.86
N GLU A 296 10.68 9.62 -21.14
CA GLU A 296 9.44 10.01 -21.81
C GLU A 296 8.28 9.96 -20.80
N SER A 297 7.80 11.14 -20.42
CA SER A 297 6.54 11.30 -19.68
C SER A 297 5.68 12.27 -20.47
N ILE A 298 4.37 12.06 -20.42
CA ILE A 298 3.37 12.90 -21.08
C ILE A 298 2.69 13.70 -19.97
N GLU A 299 2.91 15.02 -19.96
CA GLU A 299 2.15 15.91 -19.09
C GLU A 299 0.67 15.85 -19.48
N VAL A 300 -0.19 15.59 -18.50
CA VAL A 300 -1.64 15.46 -18.71
C VAL A 300 -2.33 16.80 -18.45
N THR A 301 -1.77 17.62 -17.57
CA THR A 301 -2.32 18.92 -17.20
C THR A 301 -1.29 19.81 -16.53
N GLU A 302 -1.52 21.12 -16.56
CA GLU A 302 -0.70 22.10 -15.84
C GLU A 302 -1.11 22.23 -14.37
N SER A 303 -0.17 22.62 -13.51
CA SER A 303 -0.46 22.86 -12.09
C SER A 303 -1.27 24.14 -11.89
N VAL A 304 -2.42 24.01 -11.23
CA VAL A 304 -3.21 25.16 -10.72
C VAL A 304 -2.71 25.71 -9.38
N LEU A 305 -1.76 25.02 -8.74
CA LEU A 305 -1.18 25.44 -7.46
C LEU A 305 -0.01 26.41 -7.66
N PRO A 306 0.12 27.45 -6.81
CA PRO A 306 1.34 28.26 -6.73
C PRO A 306 2.60 27.38 -6.54
N PRO A 307 3.78 27.82 -7.05
CA PRO A 307 4.99 26.98 -7.05
C PRO A 307 5.43 26.49 -5.66
N ASP A 308 5.33 27.35 -4.65
CA ASP A 308 5.64 27.05 -3.25
C ASP A 308 4.66 26.03 -2.65
N VAL A 309 3.36 26.17 -2.92
CA VAL A 309 2.33 25.21 -2.51
C VAL A 309 2.54 23.86 -3.19
N ARG A 310 2.91 23.85 -4.48
CA ARG A 310 3.25 22.62 -5.21
C ARG A 310 4.47 21.91 -4.62
N ALA A 311 5.50 22.68 -4.27
CA ALA A 311 6.69 22.14 -3.59
C ALA A 311 6.34 21.58 -2.21
N GLY A 312 5.56 22.31 -1.40
CA GLY A 312 5.09 21.83 -0.10
C GLY A 312 4.27 20.54 -0.21
N ARG A 313 3.37 20.44 -1.20
CA ARG A 313 2.62 19.21 -1.49
C ARG A 313 3.55 18.06 -1.85
N ARG A 314 4.64 18.30 -2.58
CA ARG A 314 5.62 17.27 -2.88
C ARG A 314 6.32 16.75 -1.62
N LEU A 315 6.79 17.65 -0.76
CA LEU A 315 7.46 17.29 0.51
C LEU A 315 6.52 16.50 1.44
N PHE A 316 5.24 16.84 1.47
CA PHE A 316 4.25 16.17 2.32
C PHE A 316 4.12 14.66 2.05
N TYR A 317 4.35 14.24 0.80
CA TYR A 317 4.27 12.83 0.38
C TYR A 317 5.63 12.15 0.31
N GLN A 318 6.74 12.81 0.63
CA GLN A 318 8.06 12.25 0.35
C GLN A 318 8.54 11.32 1.46
N ALA A 319 8.68 10.03 1.18
CA ALA A 319 9.13 9.00 2.12
C ALA A 319 10.55 8.49 1.85
N ASN A 320 11.27 9.12 0.92
CA ASN A 320 12.60 8.72 0.45
C ASN A 320 13.65 9.85 0.52
N ASP A 321 13.28 11.04 1.01
CA ASP A 321 14.22 12.17 1.17
C ASP A 321 14.88 12.13 2.56
N PRO A 322 16.19 11.88 2.65
CA PRO A 322 16.89 11.80 3.93
C PRO A 322 16.92 13.13 4.70
N ALA A 323 16.59 14.25 4.07
CA ALA A 323 16.40 15.53 4.76
C ALA A 323 15.05 15.63 5.50
N LEU A 324 14.07 14.79 5.15
CA LEU A 324 12.72 14.80 5.71
C LEU A 324 12.44 13.58 6.59
N VAL A 325 13.00 12.42 6.25
CA VAL A 325 12.63 11.15 6.84
C VAL A 325 13.82 10.39 7.41
N ALA A 326 13.58 9.66 8.50
CA ALA A 326 14.55 8.73 9.04
C ALA A 326 14.84 7.61 8.04
N SER A 327 16.10 7.19 7.96
CA SER A 327 16.56 6.20 6.98
C SER A 327 15.75 4.91 7.06
N GLY A 328 15.18 4.53 5.92
CA GLY A 328 14.39 3.31 5.74
C GLY A 328 13.04 3.26 6.47
N SER A 329 12.60 4.36 7.08
CA SER A 329 11.25 4.47 7.67
C SER A 329 10.14 4.23 6.67
N GLY A 330 10.31 4.72 5.44
CA GLY A 330 9.26 4.78 4.42
C GLY A 330 8.00 5.51 4.88
N VAL A 331 8.09 6.37 5.90
CA VAL A 331 6.98 7.17 6.42
C VAL A 331 7.08 8.57 5.84
N SER A 332 5.97 9.13 5.39
CA SER A 332 5.84 10.56 5.05
C SER A 332 4.72 11.18 5.87
N CYS A 333 4.50 12.50 5.76
CA CYS A 333 3.37 13.13 6.44
C CYS A 333 2.04 12.49 6.03
N SER A 334 1.88 12.11 4.75
CA SER A 334 0.65 11.47 4.26
C SER A 334 0.40 10.06 4.81
N THR A 335 1.41 9.39 5.37
CA THR A 335 1.27 8.04 5.94
C THR A 335 0.39 8.03 7.19
N CYS A 336 0.47 9.09 8.01
CA CYS A 336 -0.40 9.29 9.17
C CYS A 336 -1.51 10.29 8.85
N HIS A 337 -1.21 11.31 8.05
CA HIS A 337 -2.18 12.34 7.66
C HIS A 337 -2.82 12.05 6.30
N TYR A 338 -3.50 10.92 6.20
CA TYR A 338 -4.06 10.40 4.97
C TYR A 338 -5.09 11.36 4.34
N ASP A 339 -4.86 11.82 3.11
CA ASP A 339 -5.60 12.92 2.45
C ASP A 339 -5.75 14.18 3.33
N GLY A 340 -4.75 14.43 4.19
CA GLY A 340 -4.78 15.49 5.18
C GLY A 340 -5.71 15.23 6.36
N ARG A 341 -6.30 14.05 6.53
CA ARG A 341 -7.12 13.69 7.71
C ARG A 341 -6.27 12.93 8.73
N ASP A 342 -6.89 12.38 9.77
CA ASP A 342 -6.26 11.43 10.68
C ASP A 342 -6.27 10.00 10.10
N ASP A 343 -5.34 9.18 10.56
CA ASP A 343 -5.31 7.74 10.25
C ASP A 343 -6.24 6.89 11.12
N GLY A 344 -7.00 7.52 12.02
CA GLY A 344 -7.93 6.85 12.92
C GLY A 344 -7.28 6.00 14.00
N LEU A 345 -5.95 6.05 14.16
CA LEU A 345 -5.21 5.24 15.11
C LEU A 345 -4.86 6.01 16.38
N THR A 346 -4.67 5.23 17.44
CA THR A 346 -4.07 5.69 18.68
C THR A 346 -2.68 5.07 18.79
N TRP A 347 -1.66 5.92 18.91
CA TRP A 347 -0.25 5.58 18.87
C TRP A 347 0.38 5.65 20.26
N GLN A 348 1.18 4.64 20.58
CA GLN A 348 2.12 4.66 21.69
C GLN A 348 3.43 5.34 21.24
N LEU A 349 3.66 6.57 21.71
CA LEU A 349 4.85 7.38 21.41
C LEU A 349 5.59 7.69 22.72
N GLY A 350 6.67 6.95 22.99
CA GLY A 350 7.36 6.99 24.28
C GLY A 350 6.39 6.68 25.43
N PRO A 351 6.30 7.50 26.51
CA PRO A 351 5.35 7.30 27.60
C PRO A 351 3.93 7.79 27.28
N ALA A 352 3.72 8.49 26.16
CA ALA A 352 2.45 9.12 25.84
C ALA A 352 1.61 8.29 24.87
N VAL A 353 0.29 8.34 25.06
CA VAL A 353 -0.70 7.80 24.12
C VAL A 353 -1.30 8.98 23.37
N ARG A 354 -1.22 8.95 22.03
CA ARG A 354 -1.61 10.08 21.18
C ARG A 354 -2.43 9.63 19.99
N GLN A 355 -3.32 10.50 19.51
CA GLN A 355 -4.03 10.30 18.25
C GLN A 355 -3.44 11.24 17.20
N THR A 356 -3.43 10.79 15.94
CA THR A 356 -3.06 11.65 14.82
C THR A 356 -4.12 12.75 14.67
N PRO A 357 -3.76 14.05 14.75
CA PRO A 357 -4.72 15.11 14.49
C PRO A 357 -5.03 15.20 12.99
N SER A 358 -6.27 15.53 12.67
CA SER A 358 -6.65 15.86 11.29
C SER A 358 -6.00 17.18 10.87
N LEU A 359 -5.48 17.24 9.65
CA LEU A 359 -5.03 18.47 8.98
C LEU A 359 -6.09 19.06 8.05
N ALA A 360 -7.29 18.46 8.02
CA ALA A 360 -8.42 18.90 7.22
C ALA A 360 -9.09 20.09 7.91
N GLY A 361 -8.43 21.25 7.86
CA GLY A 361 -8.86 22.47 8.53
C GLY A 361 -7.76 23.53 8.57
N ARG A 362 -8.04 24.66 9.22
CA ARG A 362 -7.04 25.72 9.45
C ARG A 362 -6.22 25.40 10.70
N VAL A 363 -5.34 24.40 10.61
CA VAL A 363 -4.44 24.01 11.71
C VAL A 363 -3.55 25.18 12.17
N SER A 364 -3.22 26.11 11.27
CA SER A 364 -2.54 27.36 11.61
C SER A 364 -3.29 28.22 12.63
N ASP A 365 -4.61 28.10 12.73
CA ASP A 365 -5.41 28.93 13.62
C ASP A 365 -5.39 28.40 15.06
N THR A 366 -4.88 27.18 15.29
CA THR A 366 -4.77 26.54 16.62
C THR A 366 -3.36 26.64 17.22
N HIS A 367 -2.58 27.65 16.81
CA HIS A 367 -1.24 27.85 17.35
C HIS A 367 -1.22 28.01 18.89
N PRO A 368 -0.19 27.45 19.56
CA PRO A 368 0.90 26.66 18.97
C PRO A 368 0.44 25.25 18.57
N VAL A 369 0.85 24.77 17.40
CA VAL A 369 0.68 23.35 17.06
C VAL A 369 1.70 22.57 17.90
N THR A 370 1.23 21.72 18.81
CA THR A 370 2.11 20.93 19.68
C THR A 370 1.51 19.58 20.03
N TRP A 371 2.40 18.61 20.26
CA TRP A 371 2.08 17.27 20.73
C TRP A 371 2.28 17.11 22.25
N THR A 372 2.81 18.12 22.93
CA THR A 372 3.17 18.08 24.35
C THR A 372 2.21 18.87 25.25
N ASN A 373 1.49 19.86 24.71
CA ASN A 373 0.51 20.64 25.47
C ASN A 373 -0.91 20.28 25.06
N ASP A 374 -1.83 20.27 26.02
CA ASP A 374 -3.25 20.03 25.77
C ASP A 374 -3.87 21.26 25.10
N ILE A 375 -3.94 21.24 23.77
CA ILE A 375 -4.57 22.27 22.95
C ILE A 375 -5.74 21.65 22.22
N VAL A 376 -6.87 22.36 22.19
CA VAL A 376 -8.07 21.92 21.49
C VAL A 376 -7.75 21.78 20.00
N SER A 377 -7.88 20.57 19.46
CA SER A 377 -7.83 20.33 18.01
C SER A 377 -9.13 20.79 17.35
N VAL A 378 -9.05 21.27 16.11
CA VAL A 378 -10.21 21.61 15.26
C VAL A 378 -10.88 20.40 14.66
#